data_AF-A0A3D1HU91-F1
#
_entry.id   AF-A0A3D1HU91-F1
#
_cell.length_a   1.000
_cell.length_b   1.000
_cell.length_c   1.000
_cell.angle_alpha   90.00
_cell.angle_beta   90.00
_cell.angle_gamma   90.00
#
_symmetry.space_group_name_H-M   'P 1'
#
loop_
_entity.id
_entity.type
_entity.pdbx_description
1 polymer ?
#
loop_
_entity_poly.entity_id
_entity_poly.type
_entity_poly.pdbx_seq_one_letter_code
_entity_poly.pdbx_strand_id
1 'polypeptide(L)'
;TAACRSALDNGFVPEKLESTLKNVFSRSGFTDGYYKDNLGRDMFGIRTKEDVTAANAAFPFIHGIYRAERSAVPITVGLSVKNNEPVSLTLCDGVNTVCVSGDIPAAAQNSPVTEKSLEESISKFGSTPYYLKNTEILCGDGLFVSAKELNGLRREAALLLDEKRGEIKRIQNNISYTEIKPDSIKRDFPRIYVRVENEEQIPYGIRDIDMLIYPLEKDIEYIPDKAVFAVDIPRFADDSYTEKRLEYFKNKGVKYALCGNIAALSIARKKGFNVIADTGLNAYNSESAAVLSELGAERIILSTEVTLKEAAALNSPVQKGIVAYGKIPLMLFKNCPQKNAVKCALCKKNGKITDRRNTEFKVRCRAGASEMLNSVPIWLADRRTDLKAVDFAVLYFTDEDGKNIKEIINAYKNGSSPKTEYTRGLYYRGTL
;
A
#
# COMPACT_ATOMS: atom_id res chain seq x y z
N THR A 1 10.98 1.48 -16.87
CA THR A 1 10.38 0.68 -17.97
C THR A 1 11.37 0.42 -19.11
N ALA A 2 12.16 1.39 -19.58
CA ALA A 2 13.11 1.19 -20.69
C ALA A 2 14.10 0.02 -20.49
N ALA A 3 14.68 -0.14 -19.29
CA ALA A 3 15.62 -1.25 -19.01
C ALA A 3 14.94 -2.62 -19.08
N CYS A 4 13.79 -2.78 -18.42
CA CYS A 4 13.00 -4.01 -18.49
C CYS A 4 12.58 -4.34 -19.93
N ARG A 5 12.23 -3.32 -20.72
CA ARG A 5 11.83 -3.53 -22.12
C ARG A 5 13.00 -3.93 -23.00
N SER A 6 14.17 -3.31 -22.85
CA SER A 6 15.36 -3.75 -23.59
C SER A 6 15.78 -5.16 -23.20
N ALA A 7 15.70 -5.52 -21.92
CA ALA A 7 15.96 -6.89 -21.48
C ALA A 7 14.98 -7.88 -22.14
N LEU A 8 13.70 -7.50 -22.28
CA LEU A 8 12.69 -8.34 -22.95
C LEU A 8 12.90 -8.42 -24.47
N ASP A 9 13.13 -7.29 -25.14
CA ASP A 9 13.20 -7.21 -26.61
C ASP A 9 14.53 -7.73 -27.15
N ASN A 10 15.63 -7.47 -26.44
CA ASN A 10 16.99 -7.73 -26.91
C ASN A 10 17.71 -8.82 -26.08
N GLY A 11 17.13 -9.27 -24.97
CA GLY A 11 17.76 -10.23 -24.06
C GLY A 11 18.79 -9.61 -23.09
N PHE A 12 19.06 -8.31 -23.17
CA PHE A 12 20.00 -7.62 -22.28
C PHE A 12 19.65 -6.15 -22.04
N VAL A 13 20.19 -5.57 -20.97
CA VAL A 13 20.10 -4.13 -20.66
C VAL A 13 21.33 -3.43 -21.21
N PRO A 14 21.20 -2.34 -21.99
CA PRO A 14 22.34 -1.60 -22.50
C PRO A 14 23.18 -1.03 -21.36
N GLU A 15 24.51 -1.13 -21.47
CA GLU A 15 25.44 -0.76 -20.40
C GLU A 15 25.24 0.69 -19.90
N LYS A 16 25.02 1.63 -20.81
CA LYS A 16 24.73 3.04 -20.46
C LYS A 16 23.47 3.18 -19.60
N LEU A 17 22.44 2.38 -19.90
CA LEU A 17 21.19 2.43 -19.15
C LEU A 17 21.34 1.76 -17.79
N GLU A 18 22.06 0.64 -17.73
CA GLU A 18 22.39 -0.03 -16.48
C GLU A 18 23.23 0.85 -15.56
N SER A 19 24.28 1.49 -16.07
CA SER A 19 25.14 2.41 -15.30
C SER A 19 24.37 3.64 -14.82
N THR A 20 23.49 4.19 -15.64
CA THR A 20 22.58 5.28 -15.25
C THR A 20 21.68 4.85 -14.08
N LEU A 21 21.07 3.67 -14.16
CA LEU A 21 20.21 3.16 -13.09
C LEU A 21 21.00 2.88 -11.81
N LYS A 22 22.23 2.37 -11.93
CA LYS A 22 23.16 2.22 -10.80
C LYS A 22 23.41 3.58 -10.14
N ASN A 23 23.74 4.62 -10.90
CA ASN A 23 24.03 5.94 -10.36
C ASN A 23 22.86 6.58 -9.59
N VAL A 24 21.61 6.24 -9.94
CA VAL A 24 20.42 6.83 -9.28
C VAL A 24 19.89 5.98 -8.13
N PHE A 25 19.85 4.66 -8.31
CA PHE A 25 19.15 3.75 -7.38
C PHE A 25 20.09 2.94 -6.50
N SER A 26 21.36 2.80 -6.88
CA SER A 26 22.35 2.09 -6.08
C SER A 26 23.01 3.03 -5.09
N ARG A 27 23.18 2.58 -3.85
CA ARG A 27 23.89 3.28 -2.79
C ARG A 27 24.87 2.27 -2.23
N SER A 28 26.09 2.21 -2.77
CA SER A 28 27.10 1.16 -2.48
C SER A 28 26.98 -0.18 -3.21
N GLY A 29 26.18 -0.30 -4.27
CA GLY A 29 26.08 -1.52 -5.09
C GLY A 29 24.73 -2.26 -4.99
N PHE A 30 24.58 -3.31 -5.79
CA PHE A 30 23.47 -4.27 -5.67
C PHE A 30 23.96 -5.52 -4.92
N THR A 31 23.08 -6.12 -4.12
CA THR A 31 23.33 -7.38 -3.41
C THR A 31 22.28 -8.42 -3.81
N ASP A 32 22.67 -9.68 -3.82
CA ASP A 32 21.77 -10.82 -3.96
C ASP A 32 21.39 -11.43 -2.60
N GLY A 33 21.73 -10.76 -1.50
CA GLY A 33 21.56 -11.26 -0.13
C GLY A 33 20.13 -11.69 0.21
N TYR A 34 19.11 -10.98 -0.28
CA TYR A 34 17.71 -11.42 -0.11
C TYR A 34 17.40 -12.71 -0.86
N TYR A 35 17.94 -12.87 -2.07
CA TYR A 35 17.67 -14.04 -2.92
C TYR A 35 18.43 -15.29 -2.45
N LYS A 36 19.63 -15.11 -1.89
CA LYS A 36 20.49 -16.20 -1.38
C LYS A 36 20.39 -16.41 0.13
N ASP A 37 19.50 -15.69 0.82
CA ASP A 37 19.40 -15.65 2.28
C ASP A 37 20.73 -15.32 3.00
N ASN A 38 21.61 -14.56 2.34
CA ASN A 38 22.87 -14.09 2.91
C ASN A 38 22.65 -12.73 3.59
N LEU A 39 22.14 -12.77 4.83
CA LEU A 39 21.80 -11.57 5.58
C LEU A 39 23.04 -10.92 6.20
N GLY A 40 23.46 -9.77 5.68
CA GLY A 40 24.65 -9.07 6.15
C GLY A 40 24.67 -7.57 5.93
N ARG A 41 25.80 -6.95 6.29
CA ARG A 41 26.02 -5.49 6.15
C ARG A 41 25.97 -5.04 4.69
N ASP A 42 26.34 -5.92 3.76
CA ASP A 42 26.30 -5.73 2.31
C ASP A 42 24.87 -5.49 1.77
N MET A 43 23.83 -5.85 2.53
CA MET A 43 22.44 -5.53 2.19
C MET A 43 22.01 -4.11 2.56
N PHE A 44 22.85 -3.34 3.23
CA PHE A 44 22.57 -1.98 3.64
C PHE A 44 23.35 -0.99 2.79
N GLY A 45 22.64 -0.26 1.93
CA GLY A 45 23.23 0.80 1.14
C GLY A 45 23.50 2.06 1.97
N ILE A 46 24.71 2.57 1.91
CA ILE A 46 25.10 3.83 2.55
C ILE A 46 25.12 4.91 1.47
N ARG A 47 24.34 5.96 1.66
CA ARG A 47 24.33 7.10 0.74
C ARG A 47 25.58 7.94 0.96
N THR A 48 26.46 7.98 -0.03
CA THR A 48 27.68 8.80 -0.02
C THR A 48 27.45 10.13 -0.72
N LYS A 49 28.44 11.05 -0.66
CA LYS A 49 28.39 12.31 -1.43
C LYS A 49 28.56 12.03 -2.93
N GLU A 50 29.38 11.04 -3.25
CA GLU A 50 29.65 10.57 -4.60
C GLU A 50 28.37 10.06 -5.27
N ASP A 51 27.54 9.31 -4.54
CA ASP A 51 26.22 8.84 -5.03
C ASP A 51 25.31 10.01 -5.40
N VAL A 52 25.32 11.10 -4.61
CA VAL A 52 24.50 12.30 -4.89
C VAL A 52 24.95 12.98 -6.19
N THR A 53 26.25 13.14 -6.38
CA THR A 53 26.82 13.75 -7.57
C THR A 53 26.54 12.92 -8.82
N ALA A 54 26.72 11.59 -8.73
CA ALA A 54 26.45 10.66 -9.83
C ALA A 54 24.97 10.66 -10.23
N ALA A 55 24.05 10.67 -9.26
CA ALA A 55 22.62 10.75 -9.52
C ALA A 55 22.23 12.05 -10.25
N ASN A 56 22.78 13.20 -9.80
CA ASN A 56 22.52 14.49 -10.43
C ASN A 56 22.95 14.55 -11.90
N ALA A 57 24.09 13.94 -12.24
CA ALA A 57 24.57 13.86 -13.62
C ALA A 57 23.71 12.93 -14.49
N ALA A 58 23.04 11.94 -13.90
CA ALA A 58 22.18 11.00 -14.62
C ALA A 58 20.79 11.58 -14.98
N PHE A 59 20.29 12.55 -14.21
CA PHE A 59 18.91 13.05 -14.38
C PHE A 59 18.58 13.59 -15.77
N PRO A 60 19.43 14.38 -16.47
CA PRO A 60 19.10 14.87 -17.81
C PRO A 60 18.85 13.75 -18.82
N PHE A 61 19.66 12.69 -18.76
CA PHE A 61 19.49 11.51 -19.63
C PHE A 61 18.20 10.77 -19.30
N ILE A 62 17.91 10.52 -18.01
CA ILE A 62 16.68 9.83 -17.60
C ILE A 62 15.45 10.65 -18.00
N HIS A 63 15.47 11.97 -17.75
CA HIS A 63 14.42 12.87 -18.18
C HIS A 63 14.21 12.78 -19.70
N GLY A 64 15.28 12.68 -20.50
CA GLY A 64 15.18 12.44 -21.94
C GLY A 64 14.41 11.17 -22.32
N ILE A 65 14.52 10.09 -21.52
CA ILE A 65 13.88 8.79 -21.82
C ILE A 65 12.35 8.84 -21.65
N TYR A 66 11.83 9.62 -20.69
CA TYR A 66 10.39 9.68 -20.40
C TYR A 66 9.74 11.03 -20.72
N ARG A 67 10.49 12.01 -21.25
CA ARG A 67 9.97 13.34 -21.60
C ARG A 67 8.86 13.28 -22.65
N ALA A 68 8.98 12.36 -23.61
CA ALA A 68 7.97 12.14 -24.64
C ALA A 68 7.11 10.96 -24.26
N GLU A 69 5.82 11.06 -24.59
CA GLU A 69 4.92 9.93 -24.47
C GLU A 69 5.38 8.79 -25.38
N ARG A 70 5.29 7.56 -24.87
CA ARG A 70 5.75 6.40 -25.63
C ARG A 70 4.71 6.06 -26.70
N SER A 71 5.09 6.19 -27.97
CA SER A 71 4.27 5.73 -29.10
C SER A 71 4.23 4.19 -29.16
N ALA A 72 3.23 3.61 -28.51
CA ALA A 72 3.06 2.16 -28.34
C ALA A 72 1.75 1.62 -28.92
N VAL A 73 0.83 2.49 -29.36
CA VAL A 73 -0.48 2.12 -29.87
C VAL A 73 -0.48 2.24 -31.39
N PRO A 74 -0.56 1.14 -32.15
CA PRO A 74 -0.71 1.22 -33.60
C PRO A 74 -2.07 1.79 -33.94
N ILE A 75 -2.10 2.74 -34.89
CA ILE A 75 -3.35 3.26 -35.44
C ILE A 75 -3.39 3.16 -36.96
N THR A 76 -4.59 2.92 -37.48
CA THR A 76 -4.94 3.15 -38.88
C THR A 76 -5.56 4.54 -39.00
N VAL A 77 -5.09 5.31 -39.98
CA VAL A 77 -5.56 6.68 -40.23
C VAL A 77 -6.26 6.74 -41.58
N GLY A 78 -7.53 7.12 -41.59
CA GLY A 78 -8.29 7.40 -42.80
C GLY A 78 -8.46 8.91 -42.98
N LEU A 79 -8.10 9.46 -44.14
CA LEU A 79 -8.33 10.86 -44.48
C LEU A 79 -9.13 10.97 -45.77
N SER A 80 -10.20 11.77 -45.78
CA SER A 80 -10.97 12.09 -46.99
C SER A 80 -10.98 13.59 -47.22
N VAL A 81 -10.48 14.01 -48.38
CA VAL A 81 -10.47 15.39 -48.88
C VAL A 81 -11.17 15.37 -50.24
N LYS A 82 -12.41 15.84 -50.30
CA LYS A 82 -13.25 15.79 -51.51
C LYS A 82 -13.89 17.15 -51.77
N ASN A 83 -14.22 17.40 -53.03
CA ASN A 83 -14.87 18.64 -53.42
C ASN A 83 -16.29 18.71 -52.81
N ASN A 84 -16.68 19.87 -52.27
CA ASN A 84 -17.97 20.13 -51.64
C ASN A 84 -18.32 19.26 -50.41
N GLU A 85 -17.36 18.53 -49.83
CA GLU A 85 -17.54 17.75 -48.60
C GLU A 85 -16.53 18.19 -47.55
N PRO A 86 -16.91 18.28 -46.25
CA PRO A 86 -15.96 18.56 -45.17
C PRO A 86 -14.79 17.57 -45.16
N VAL A 87 -13.58 18.05 -44.89
CA VAL A 87 -12.41 17.18 -44.67
C VAL A 87 -12.70 16.28 -43.47
N SER A 88 -12.57 14.96 -43.63
CA SER A 88 -12.81 14.03 -42.52
C SER A 88 -11.56 13.21 -42.19
N LEU A 89 -11.22 13.12 -40.90
CA LEU A 89 -10.12 12.31 -40.39
C LEU A 89 -10.65 11.24 -39.43
N THR A 90 -10.37 9.98 -39.72
CA THR A 90 -10.72 8.81 -38.91
C THR A 90 -9.46 8.21 -38.30
N LEU A 91 -9.47 7.95 -36.99
CA LEU A 91 -8.43 7.16 -36.31
C LEU A 91 -9.04 5.87 -35.76
N CYS A 92 -8.34 4.76 -35.93
CA CYS A 92 -8.73 3.46 -35.38
C CYS A 92 -7.53 2.75 -34.74
N ASP A 93 -7.67 2.28 -33.50
CA ASP A 93 -6.63 1.52 -32.77
C ASP A 93 -6.82 -0.01 -32.83
N GLY A 94 -7.78 -0.47 -33.64
CA GLY A 94 -8.20 -1.87 -33.75
C GLY A 94 -9.37 -2.27 -32.84
N VAL A 95 -9.72 -1.44 -31.84
CA VAL A 95 -10.87 -1.65 -30.94
C VAL A 95 -11.82 -0.46 -30.98
N ASN A 96 -11.27 0.75 -30.89
CA ASN A 96 -11.96 2.02 -30.89
C ASN A 96 -11.76 2.71 -32.25
N THR A 97 -12.81 3.40 -32.69
CA THR A 97 -12.77 4.25 -33.89
C THR A 97 -13.41 5.59 -33.57
N VAL A 98 -12.76 6.67 -34.02
CA VAL A 98 -13.24 8.04 -33.91
C VAL A 98 -13.10 8.73 -35.27
N CYS A 99 -14.01 9.65 -35.57
CA CYS A 99 -14.00 10.44 -36.80
C CYS A 99 -14.27 11.90 -36.43
N VAL A 100 -13.48 12.80 -36.99
CA VAL A 100 -13.64 14.26 -36.86
C VAL A 100 -13.78 14.88 -38.24
N SER A 101 -14.47 16.02 -38.32
CA SER A 101 -14.70 16.75 -39.57
C SER A 101 -14.23 18.20 -39.44
N GLY A 102 -13.56 18.70 -40.47
CA GLY A 102 -13.09 20.06 -40.60
C GLY A 102 -13.96 20.89 -41.53
N ASP A 103 -13.33 21.82 -42.24
CA ASP A 103 -14.01 22.68 -43.20
C ASP A 103 -14.09 21.99 -44.57
N ILE A 104 -14.91 22.53 -45.46
CA ILE A 104 -14.94 22.10 -46.87
C ILE A 104 -13.64 22.61 -47.54
N PRO A 105 -12.88 21.75 -48.24
CA PRO A 105 -11.62 22.15 -48.86
C PRO A 105 -11.86 23.22 -49.93
N ALA A 106 -10.98 24.22 -49.97
CA ALA A 106 -11.05 25.26 -50.97
C ALA A 106 -10.47 24.79 -52.31
N ALA A 107 -10.87 25.43 -53.42
CA ALA A 107 -10.16 25.26 -54.69
C ALA A 107 -8.73 25.83 -54.56
N ALA A 108 -7.72 25.07 -54.99
CA ALA A 108 -6.34 25.49 -54.90
C ALA A 108 -6.06 26.66 -55.84
N GLN A 109 -5.63 27.80 -55.27
CA GLN A 109 -5.17 28.95 -56.05
C GLN A 109 -3.74 28.77 -56.56
N ASN A 110 -2.88 28.15 -55.74
CA ASN A 110 -1.51 27.73 -56.08
C ASN A 110 -1.19 26.46 -55.27
N SER A 111 -0.54 25.48 -55.88
CA SER A 111 -0.07 24.24 -55.23
C SER A 111 -1.19 23.43 -54.54
N PRO A 112 -1.97 22.62 -55.29
CA PRO A 112 -2.97 21.73 -54.71
C PRO A 112 -2.35 20.72 -53.73
N VAL A 113 -3.14 20.27 -52.75
CA VAL A 113 -2.69 19.19 -51.86
C VAL A 113 -2.47 17.92 -52.68
N THR A 114 -1.41 17.21 -52.36
CA THR A 114 -1.10 15.89 -52.91
C THR A 114 -1.24 14.84 -51.82
N GLU A 115 -1.53 13.60 -52.20
CA GLU A 115 -1.60 12.47 -51.28
C GLU A 115 -0.37 12.41 -50.35
N LYS A 116 0.82 12.59 -50.92
CA LYS A 116 2.09 12.64 -50.18
C LYS A 116 2.13 13.75 -49.12
N SER A 117 1.70 14.97 -49.48
CA SER A 117 1.67 16.10 -48.54
C SER A 117 0.65 15.92 -47.41
N LEU A 118 -0.45 15.21 -47.68
CA LEU A 118 -1.45 14.86 -46.69
C LEU A 118 -0.92 13.80 -45.73
N GLU A 119 -0.27 12.76 -46.24
CA GLU A 119 0.37 11.70 -45.45
C GLU A 119 1.42 12.26 -44.48
N GLU A 120 2.30 13.15 -44.94
CA GLU A 120 3.30 13.82 -44.11
C GLU A 120 2.70 14.69 -43.00
N SER A 121 1.48 15.20 -43.20
CA SER A 121 0.77 16.04 -42.23
C SER A 121 0.06 15.21 -41.16
N ILE A 122 -0.55 14.09 -41.54
CA ILE A 122 -1.34 13.25 -40.64
C ILE A 122 -0.52 12.21 -39.89
N SER A 123 0.71 11.88 -40.33
CA SER A 123 1.58 10.88 -39.69
C SER A 123 2.25 11.30 -38.37
N LYS A 124 2.12 12.56 -37.94
CA LYS A 124 2.95 13.17 -36.88
C LYS A 124 2.41 13.03 -35.45
N PHE A 125 2.28 11.83 -34.90
CA PHE A 125 1.69 11.57 -33.57
C PHE A 125 2.64 11.68 -32.35
N GLY A 126 3.82 12.29 -32.47
CA GLY A 126 4.91 12.19 -31.48
C GLY A 126 4.68 12.78 -30.06
N SER A 127 3.52 13.36 -29.77
CA SER A 127 3.12 13.80 -28.42
C SER A 127 1.95 12.99 -27.85
N THR A 128 1.67 11.86 -28.48
CA THR A 128 0.55 10.96 -28.15
C THR A 128 1.08 9.53 -28.08
N PRO A 129 0.35 8.59 -27.45
CA PRO A 129 0.75 7.19 -27.40
C PRO A 129 0.66 6.47 -28.76
N TYR A 130 0.24 7.16 -29.83
CA TYR A 130 -0.05 6.57 -31.13
C TYR A 130 1.16 6.55 -32.07
N TYR A 131 1.27 5.50 -32.88
CA TYR A 131 2.13 5.48 -34.07
C TYR A 131 1.34 5.00 -35.29
N LEU A 132 1.65 5.57 -36.44
CA LEU A 132 0.98 5.24 -37.70
C LEU A 132 1.38 3.83 -38.14
N LYS A 133 0.40 2.93 -38.27
CA LYS A 133 0.59 1.59 -38.81
C LYS A 133 0.18 1.52 -40.28
N ASN A 134 -1.00 2.04 -40.59
CA ASN A 134 -1.59 2.06 -41.94
C ASN A 134 -2.24 3.43 -42.19
N THR A 135 -2.27 3.84 -43.45
CA THR A 135 -2.95 5.06 -43.89
C THR A 135 -3.82 4.78 -45.10
N GLU A 136 -5.00 5.39 -45.15
CA GLU A 136 -5.89 5.40 -46.30
C GLU A 136 -6.24 6.86 -46.60
N ILE A 137 -5.86 7.36 -47.79
CA ILE A 137 -6.08 8.76 -48.18
C ILE A 137 -6.92 8.80 -49.45
N LEU A 138 -8.02 9.55 -49.39
CA LEU A 138 -8.82 9.93 -50.55
C LEU A 138 -8.58 11.41 -50.82
N CYS A 139 -7.95 11.73 -51.94
CA CYS A 139 -7.59 13.09 -52.33
C CYS A 139 -8.28 13.47 -53.65
N GLY A 140 -9.16 14.47 -53.61
CA GLY A 140 -9.75 15.06 -54.82
C GLY A 140 -8.79 16.01 -55.53
N ASP A 141 -8.96 16.14 -56.84
CA ASP A 141 -8.10 16.97 -57.69
C ASP A 141 -8.30 18.47 -57.46
N GLY A 142 -7.18 19.22 -57.44
CA GLY A 142 -7.21 20.69 -57.41
C GLY A 142 -7.68 21.31 -56.09
N LEU A 143 -7.67 20.56 -54.99
CA LEU A 143 -8.14 21.02 -53.68
C LEU A 143 -7.00 21.59 -52.82
N PHE A 144 -7.36 22.42 -51.85
CA PHE A 144 -6.47 23.02 -50.87
C PHE A 144 -7.01 22.85 -49.45
N VAL A 145 -6.15 22.35 -48.56
CA VAL A 145 -6.39 22.24 -47.11
C VAL A 145 -5.17 22.78 -46.40
N SER A 146 -5.37 23.60 -45.36
CA SER A 146 -4.24 24.18 -44.64
C SER A 146 -3.58 23.18 -43.69
N ALA A 147 -2.26 23.27 -43.52
CA ALA A 147 -1.56 22.44 -42.52
C ALA A 147 -2.05 22.71 -41.09
N LYS A 148 -2.55 23.92 -40.80
CA LYS A 148 -3.14 24.28 -39.50
C LYS A 148 -4.40 23.46 -39.22
N GLU A 149 -5.25 23.32 -40.22
CA GLU A 149 -6.50 22.55 -40.15
C GLU A 149 -6.23 21.05 -39.97
N LEU A 150 -5.36 20.46 -40.80
CA LEU A 150 -4.97 19.04 -40.68
C LEU A 150 -4.36 18.73 -39.30
N ASN A 151 -3.51 19.62 -38.78
CA ASN A 151 -2.96 19.48 -37.42
C ASN A 151 -4.01 19.70 -36.32
N GLY A 152 -5.06 20.48 -36.58
CA GLY A 152 -6.22 20.62 -35.71
C GLY A 152 -6.98 19.30 -35.61
N LEU A 153 -7.45 18.78 -36.75
CA LEU A 153 -8.18 17.52 -36.85
C LEU A 153 -7.40 16.35 -36.24
N ARG A 154 -6.09 16.26 -36.52
CA ARG A 154 -5.24 15.22 -35.95
C ARG A 154 -5.20 15.27 -34.42
N ARG A 155 -5.12 16.45 -33.83
CA ARG A 155 -5.09 16.62 -32.36
C ARG A 155 -6.45 16.30 -31.75
N GLU A 156 -7.52 16.79 -32.36
CA GLU A 156 -8.89 16.52 -31.92
C GLU A 156 -9.22 15.02 -31.98
N ALA A 157 -8.92 14.36 -33.09
CA ALA A 157 -9.16 12.94 -33.23
C ALA A 157 -8.32 12.12 -32.22
N ALA A 158 -7.07 12.51 -31.96
CA ALA A 158 -6.25 11.84 -30.95
C ALA A 158 -6.85 11.99 -29.54
N LEU A 159 -7.36 13.18 -29.19
CA LEU A 159 -8.04 13.42 -27.90
C LEU A 159 -9.29 12.55 -27.76
N LEU A 160 -10.15 12.48 -28.78
CA LEU A 160 -11.36 11.64 -28.74
C LEU A 160 -11.01 10.16 -28.65
N LEU A 161 -9.92 9.73 -29.29
CA LEU A 161 -9.46 8.34 -29.18
C LEU A 161 -8.92 8.05 -27.76
N ASP A 162 -8.21 9.00 -27.14
CA ASP A 162 -7.76 8.91 -25.75
C ASP A 162 -8.95 8.79 -24.79
N GLU A 163 -10.00 9.60 -24.97
CA GLU A 163 -11.23 9.53 -24.17
C GLU A 163 -11.88 8.15 -24.27
N LYS A 164 -12.10 7.63 -25.49
CA LYS A 164 -12.66 6.28 -25.69
C LYS A 164 -11.80 5.19 -25.08
N ARG A 165 -10.48 5.28 -25.19
CA ARG A 165 -9.55 4.32 -24.56
C ARG A 165 -9.55 4.44 -23.04
N GLY A 166 -9.83 5.63 -22.51
CA GLY A 166 -9.96 5.94 -21.10
C GLY A 166 -11.26 5.43 -20.46
N GLU A 167 -12.27 5.06 -21.26
CA GLU A 167 -13.52 4.44 -20.80
C GLU A 167 -13.29 3.01 -20.29
N ILE A 168 -12.60 2.88 -19.16
CA ILE A 168 -12.47 1.60 -18.47
C ILE A 168 -13.80 1.30 -17.80
N LYS A 169 -14.59 0.40 -18.39
CA LYS A 169 -15.73 -0.23 -17.71
C LYS A 169 -15.20 -1.18 -16.63
N ARG A 170 -14.81 -0.62 -15.48
CA ARG A 170 -14.46 -1.41 -14.30
C ARG A 170 -15.74 -2.12 -13.85
N ILE A 171 -15.69 -3.45 -13.78
CA ILE A 171 -16.73 -4.21 -13.11
C ILE A 171 -16.66 -3.82 -11.63
N GLN A 172 -17.58 -2.96 -11.19
CA GLN A 172 -17.79 -2.72 -9.78
C GLN A 172 -18.57 -3.91 -9.23
N ASN A 173 -17.87 -4.80 -8.52
CA ASN A 173 -18.55 -5.77 -7.69
C ASN A 173 -19.15 -5.03 -6.51
N ASN A 174 -20.48 -4.91 -6.48
CA ASN A 174 -21.17 -4.39 -5.30
C ASN A 174 -21.02 -5.42 -4.18
N ILE A 175 -20.22 -5.09 -3.17
CA ILE A 175 -20.11 -5.91 -1.96
C ILE A 175 -21.37 -5.62 -1.15
N SER A 176 -22.29 -6.58 -1.15
CA SER A 176 -23.49 -6.52 -0.31
C SER A 176 -23.13 -7.08 1.05
N TYR A 177 -23.21 -6.26 2.09
CA TYR A 177 -23.02 -6.71 3.46
C TYR A 177 -24.23 -6.39 4.32
N THR A 178 -24.56 -7.32 5.20
CA THR A 178 -25.61 -7.12 6.19
C THR A 178 -24.99 -6.38 7.37
N GLU A 179 -25.56 -5.22 7.72
CA GLU A 179 -25.19 -4.55 8.96
C GLU A 179 -25.51 -5.46 10.15
N ILE A 180 -24.52 -5.76 11.00
CA ILE A 180 -24.84 -6.20 12.34
C ILE A 180 -25.44 -4.99 13.05
N LYS A 181 -26.67 -5.16 13.56
CA LYS A 181 -27.22 -4.20 14.52
C LYS A 181 -26.21 -4.09 15.66
N PRO A 182 -25.69 -2.89 15.97
CA PRO A 182 -24.73 -2.72 17.04
C PRO A 182 -25.27 -3.38 18.31
N ASP A 183 -24.34 -3.96 19.08
CA ASP A 183 -24.65 -4.62 20.34
C ASP A 183 -25.64 -3.73 21.11
N SER A 184 -26.85 -4.22 21.36
CA SER A 184 -27.95 -3.42 21.94
C SER A 184 -27.60 -2.81 23.31
N ILE A 185 -26.52 -3.33 23.92
CA ILE A 185 -25.90 -2.83 25.13
C ILE A 185 -25.04 -1.62 24.77
N LYS A 186 -25.60 -0.42 24.91
CA LYS A 186 -24.80 0.82 24.96
C LYS A 186 -23.82 0.72 26.14
N ARG A 187 -22.54 0.47 25.85
CA ARG A 187 -21.48 0.53 26.86
C ARG A 187 -20.99 1.97 26.99
N ASP A 188 -20.71 2.39 28.21
CA ASP A 188 -20.12 3.71 28.46
C ASP A 188 -18.65 3.80 27.99
N PHE A 189 -18.01 2.65 27.76
CA PHE A 189 -16.62 2.53 27.33
C PHE A 189 -16.40 1.21 26.55
N PRO A 190 -15.53 1.17 25.52
CA PRO A 190 -15.17 -0.06 24.81
C PRO A 190 -14.58 -1.12 25.74
N ARG A 191 -14.69 -2.39 25.32
CA ARG A 191 -13.97 -3.50 25.95
C ARG A 191 -12.47 -3.26 25.89
N ILE A 192 -11.73 -3.72 26.90
CA ILE A 192 -10.27 -3.54 26.96
C ILE A 192 -9.58 -4.83 26.58
N TYR A 193 -8.85 -4.82 25.46
CA TYR A 193 -7.95 -5.91 25.10
C TYR A 193 -6.53 -5.50 25.40
N VAL A 194 -5.78 -6.40 26.02
CA VAL A 194 -4.39 -6.16 26.40
C VAL A 194 -3.52 -7.11 25.63
N ARG A 195 -2.62 -6.56 24.82
CA ARG A 195 -1.56 -7.33 24.17
C ARG A 195 -0.28 -7.10 24.97
N VAL A 196 0.32 -8.18 25.47
CA VAL A 196 1.59 -8.14 26.20
C VAL A 196 2.74 -8.68 25.33
N GLU A 197 3.96 -8.34 25.70
CA GLU A 197 5.17 -8.88 25.08
C GLU A 197 5.66 -10.12 25.81
N ASN A 198 5.59 -10.20 27.15
CA ASN A 198 6.08 -11.35 27.92
C ASN A 198 5.12 -11.72 29.07
N GLU A 199 5.32 -12.91 29.66
CA GLU A 199 4.47 -13.42 30.74
C GLU A 199 4.50 -12.52 31.98
N GLU A 200 5.63 -11.85 32.28
CA GLU A 200 5.76 -10.93 33.41
C GLU A 200 4.92 -9.65 33.28
N GLN A 201 4.42 -9.35 32.08
CA GLN A 201 3.54 -8.21 31.82
C GLN A 201 2.06 -8.56 31.99
N ILE A 202 1.71 -9.83 32.18
CA ILE A 202 0.32 -10.24 32.38
C ILE A 202 -0.18 -9.60 33.69
N PRO A 203 -1.22 -8.74 33.63
CA PRO A 203 -1.64 -7.98 34.80
C PRO A 203 -2.20 -8.91 35.88
N TYR A 204 -1.72 -8.78 37.12
CA TYR A 204 -2.26 -9.51 38.26
C TYR A 204 -3.73 -9.16 38.49
N GLY A 205 -4.59 -10.17 38.59
CA GLY A 205 -6.02 -9.99 38.85
C GLY A 205 -6.81 -9.51 37.64
N ILE A 206 -6.78 -10.31 36.56
CA ILE A 206 -7.38 -10.16 35.21
C ILE A 206 -8.88 -9.76 35.12
N ARG A 207 -9.54 -9.40 36.22
CA ARG A 207 -10.93 -8.92 36.24
C ARG A 207 -11.16 -7.66 35.41
N ASP A 208 -10.09 -6.95 35.06
CA ASP A 208 -10.11 -5.61 34.51
C ASP A 208 -9.94 -5.54 32.99
N ILE A 209 -9.76 -6.68 32.33
CA ILE A 209 -9.57 -6.79 30.88
C ILE A 209 -10.51 -7.84 30.29
N ASP A 210 -10.98 -7.61 29.07
CA ASP A 210 -11.87 -8.53 28.37
C ASP A 210 -11.11 -9.63 27.61
N MET A 211 -9.90 -9.30 27.13
CA MET A 211 -9.05 -10.22 26.38
C MET A 211 -7.57 -9.98 26.66
N LEU A 212 -6.82 -11.06 26.79
CA LEU A 212 -5.35 -11.07 26.82
C LEU A 212 -4.83 -11.65 25.51
N ILE A 213 -3.94 -10.92 24.84
CA ILE A 213 -3.30 -11.30 23.59
C ILE A 213 -1.82 -11.53 23.85
N TYR A 214 -1.31 -12.71 23.51
CA TYR A 214 0.06 -13.14 23.80
C TYR A 214 0.84 -13.53 22.54
N PRO A 215 2.14 -13.25 22.41
CA PRO A 215 2.90 -13.55 21.19
C PRO A 215 3.00 -15.06 20.92
N LEU A 216 2.70 -15.47 19.69
CA LEU A 216 2.71 -16.88 19.27
C LEU A 216 4.08 -17.54 19.46
N GLU A 217 5.16 -16.79 19.31
CA GLU A 217 6.53 -17.31 19.37
C GLU A 217 7.07 -17.57 20.79
N LYS A 218 6.31 -17.20 21.83
CA LYS A 218 6.72 -17.37 23.23
C LYS A 218 5.94 -18.48 23.90
N ASP A 219 6.62 -19.23 24.76
CA ASP A 219 5.96 -20.17 25.65
C ASP A 219 5.25 -19.42 26.77
N ILE A 220 4.25 -20.08 27.37
CA ILE A 220 3.52 -19.58 28.52
C ILE A 220 3.24 -20.73 29.47
N GLU A 221 3.49 -20.52 30.75
CA GLU A 221 3.27 -21.57 31.75
C GLU A 221 1.77 -21.78 31.99
N TYR A 222 1.04 -20.68 32.23
CA TYR A 222 -0.38 -20.71 32.59
C TYR A 222 -1.25 -19.81 31.72
N ILE A 223 -2.42 -20.31 31.30
CA ILE A 223 -3.45 -19.52 30.61
C ILE A 223 -4.43 -19.02 31.66
N PRO A 224 -4.61 -17.70 31.83
CA PRO A 224 -5.50 -17.20 32.86
C PRO A 224 -6.99 -17.47 32.60
N ASP A 225 -7.67 -18.04 33.58
CA ASP A 225 -9.06 -18.52 33.45
C ASP A 225 -10.12 -17.39 33.34
N LYS A 226 -9.76 -16.14 33.65
CA LYS A 226 -10.71 -15.03 33.83
C LYS A 226 -10.85 -14.07 32.64
N ALA A 227 -10.00 -14.19 31.61
CA ALA A 227 -10.13 -13.42 30.38
C ALA A 227 -10.11 -14.34 29.17
N VAL A 228 -10.69 -13.86 28.07
CA VAL A 228 -10.53 -14.53 26.78
C VAL A 228 -9.05 -14.45 26.39
N PHE A 229 -8.47 -15.57 25.98
CA PHE A 229 -7.08 -15.62 25.55
C PHE A 229 -6.99 -15.69 24.03
N ALA A 230 -6.08 -14.91 23.45
CA ALA A 230 -5.75 -14.91 22.04
C ALA A 230 -4.23 -14.98 21.83
N VAL A 231 -3.82 -15.50 20.68
CA VAL A 231 -2.40 -15.52 20.27
C VAL A 231 -2.14 -14.55 19.11
N ASP A 232 -1.14 -13.70 19.25
CA ASP A 232 -0.65 -12.75 18.24
C ASP A 232 0.32 -13.46 17.30
N ILE A 233 -0.17 -13.75 16.08
CA ILE A 233 0.65 -14.34 15.03
C ILE A 233 1.59 -13.25 14.48
N PRO A 234 2.92 -13.47 14.50
CA PRO A 234 3.88 -12.50 13.97
C PRO A 234 3.61 -12.21 12.49
N ARG A 235 3.81 -10.95 12.08
CA ARG A 235 3.59 -10.49 10.70
C ARG A 235 4.42 -11.24 9.66
N PHE A 236 5.51 -11.84 10.10
CA PHE A 236 6.40 -12.64 9.28
C PHE A 236 6.89 -13.84 10.10
N ALA A 237 6.51 -15.03 9.66
CA ALA A 237 6.99 -16.29 10.16
C ALA A 237 6.80 -17.37 9.08
N ASP A 238 7.52 -18.46 9.22
CA ASP A 238 7.31 -19.66 8.42
C ASP A 238 5.94 -20.30 8.73
N ASP A 239 5.27 -20.82 7.71
CA ASP A 239 3.94 -21.42 7.85
C ASP A 239 3.96 -22.68 8.72
N SER A 240 4.97 -23.56 8.57
CA SER A 240 5.11 -24.76 9.38
C SER A 240 5.38 -24.44 10.85
N TYR A 241 6.22 -23.44 11.09
CA TYR A 241 6.45 -22.90 12.44
C TYR A 241 5.15 -22.37 13.05
N THR A 242 4.40 -21.55 12.30
CA THR A 242 3.13 -20.96 12.73
C THR A 242 2.12 -22.04 13.07
N GLU A 243 1.95 -23.05 12.21
CA GLU A 243 1.05 -24.18 12.44
C GLU A 243 1.38 -24.96 13.73
N LYS A 244 2.66 -25.25 13.99
CA LYS A 244 3.11 -25.96 15.19
C LYS A 244 2.84 -25.16 16.47
N ARG A 245 3.09 -23.85 16.43
CA ARG A 245 2.82 -22.96 17.58
C ARG A 245 1.33 -22.81 17.85
N LEU A 246 0.50 -22.71 16.81
CA LEU A 246 -0.96 -22.70 16.97
C LEU A 246 -1.44 -24.00 17.64
N GLU A 247 -0.91 -25.16 17.25
CA GLU A 247 -1.25 -26.43 17.89
C GLU A 247 -0.90 -26.44 19.39
N TYR A 248 0.28 -25.91 19.76
CA TYR A 248 0.68 -25.75 21.15
C TYR A 248 -0.34 -24.94 21.97
N PHE A 249 -0.80 -23.79 21.46
CA PHE A 249 -1.78 -22.96 22.17
C PHE A 249 -3.19 -23.54 22.14
N LYS A 250 -3.56 -24.24 21.07
CA LYS A 250 -4.85 -24.94 20.98
C LYS A 250 -4.96 -26.03 22.05
N ASN A 251 -3.88 -26.79 22.28
CA ASN A 251 -3.81 -27.80 23.34
C ASN A 251 -3.90 -27.20 24.77
N LYS A 252 -3.61 -25.91 24.92
CA LYS A 252 -3.82 -25.14 26.16
C LYS A 252 -5.20 -24.48 26.23
N GLY A 253 -6.11 -24.76 25.29
CA GLY A 253 -7.48 -24.25 25.28
C GLY A 253 -7.65 -22.84 24.70
N VAL A 254 -6.62 -22.27 24.08
CA VAL A 254 -6.72 -20.96 23.41
C VAL A 254 -7.55 -21.10 22.14
N LYS A 255 -8.50 -20.17 21.94
CA LYS A 255 -9.45 -20.21 20.84
C LYS A 255 -9.26 -19.10 19.81
N TYR A 256 -8.65 -17.98 20.19
CA TYR A 256 -8.53 -16.81 19.32
C TYR A 256 -7.11 -16.64 18.77
N ALA A 257 -7.00 -16.20 17.53
CA ALA A 257 -5.73 -15.82 16.91
C ALA A 257 -5.83 -14.44 16.25
N LEU A 258 -4.94 -13.54 16.64
CA LEU A 258 -4.77 -12.23 16.03
C LEU A 258 -3.88 -12.36 14.79
N CYS A 259 -4.41 -11.97 13.63
CA CYS A 259 -3.86 -12.24 12.32
C CYS A 259 -3.60 -10.94 11.54
N GLY A 260 -2.33 -10.64 11.25
CA GLY A 260 -1.93 -9.41 10.54
C GLY A 260 -1.81 -9.50 9.02
N ASN A 261 -2.09 -10.66 8.42
CA ASN A 261 -2.12 -10.85 6.97
C ASN A 261 -3.03 -12.03 6.58
N ILE A 262 -3.31 -12.17 5.27
CA ILE A 262 -4.25 -13.19 4.74
C ILE A 262 -3.73 -14.62 4.98
N ALA A 263 -2.41 -14.84 4.93
CA ALA A 263 -1.82 -16.16 5.19
C ALA A 263 -2.06 -16.59 6.65
N ALA A 264 -1.76 -15.72 7.61
CA ALA A 264 -2.01 -15.95 9.03
C ALA A 264 -3.49 -16.22 9.32
N LEU A 265 -4.41 -15.45 8.70
CA LEU A 265 -5.85 -15.66 8.80
C LEU A 265 -6.26 -17.05 8.30
N SER A 266 -5.77 -17.45 7.13
CA SER A 266 -6.07 -18.75 6.52
C SER A 266 -5.57 -19.91 7.40
N ILE A 267 -4.32 -19.82 7.88
CA ILE A 267 -3.69 -20.83 8.74
C ILE A 267 -4.45 -20.96 10.06
N ALA A 268 -4.75 -19.84 10.73
CA ALA A 268 -5.49 -19.81 11.99
C ALA A 268 -6.86 -20.50 11.85
N ARG A 269 -7.61 -20.13 10.81
CA ARG A 269 -8.92 -20.73 10.53
C ARG A 269 -8.82 -22.23 10.26
N LYS A 270 -7.85 -22.67 9.45
CA LYS A 270 -7.60 -24.10 9.17
C LYS A 270 -7.28 -24.89 10.44
N LYS A 271 -6.61 -24.27 11.43
CA LYS A 271 -6.34 -24.87 12.74
C LYS A 271 -7.52 -24.78 13.72
N GLY A 272 -8.62 -24.15 13.33
CA GLY A 272 -9.85 -24.04 14.13
C GLY A 272 -9.82 -22.91 15.16
N PHE A 273 -9.03 -21.86 14.92
CA PHE A 273 -9.06 -20.65 15.72
C PHE A 273 -10.12 -19.66 15.21
N ASN A 274 -10.77 -18.97 16.14
CA ASN A 274 -11.57 -17.78 15.90
C ASN A 274 -10.63 -16.63 15.52
N VAL A 275 -10.82 -16.03 14.35
CA VAL A 275 -9.90 -15.02 13.82
C VAL A 275 -10.23 -13.63 14.35
N ILE A 276 -9.19 -12.92 14.80
CA ILE A 276 -9.20 -11.48 15.01
C ILE A 276 -8.32 -10.89 13.90
N ALA A 277 -8.90 -10.10 12.99
CA ALA A 277 -8.14 -9.42 11.96
C ALA A 277 -7.39 -8.23 12.58
N ASP A 278 -6.06 -8.22 12.47
CA ASP A 278 -5.20 -7.14 12.98
C ASP A 278 -5.06 -5.99 11.96
N THR A 279 -4.48 -4.87 12.37
CA THR A 279 -4.33 -3.65 11.57
C THR A 279 -3.63 -3.89 10.22
N GLY A 280 -2.78 -4.91 10.12
CA GLY A 280 -2.06 -5.27 8.88
C GLY A 280 -2.95 -5.77 7.73
N LEU A 281 -4.21 -6.13 8.01
CA LEU A 281 -5.21 -6.48 7.01
C LEU A 281 -5.94 -5.26 6.41
N ASN A 282 -5.64 -4.05 6.90
CA ASN A 282 -6.09 -2.77 6.35
C ASN A 282 -7.63 -2.63 6.25
N ALA A 283 -8.36 -3.02 7.29
CA ALA A 283 -9.77 -2.65 7.43
C ALA A 283 -9.92 -1.12 7.55
N TYR A 284 -10.31 -0.47 6.46
CA TYR A 284 -10.37 0.99 6.33
C TYR A 284 -11.79 1.53 6.18
N ASN A 285 -12.67 0.77 5.54
CA ASN A 285 -14.07 1.11 5.28
C ASN A 285 -15.00 -0.10 5.49
N SER A 286 -16.30 0.13 5.36
CA SER A 286 -17.32 -0.91 5.58
C SER A 286 -17.15 -2.10 4.63
N GLU A 287 -16.73 -1.86 3.39
CA GLU A 287 -16.49 -2.88 2.37
C GLU A 287 -15.32 -3.79 2.77
N SER A 288 -14.21 -3.21 3.21
CA SER A 288 -13.07 -3.97 3.70
C SER A 288 -13.41 -4.78 4.96
N ALA A 289 -14.25 -4.22 5.85
CA ALA A 289 -14.72 -4.95 7.03
C ALA A 289 -15.62 -6.14 6.65
N ALA A 290 -16.50 -5.95 5.66
CA ALA A 290 -17.32 -7.02 5.12
C ALA A 290 -16.50 -8.16 4.51
N VAL A 291 -15.51 -7.83 3.67
CA VAL A 291 -14.61 -8.84 3.07
C VAL A 291 -13.88 -9.63 4.15
N LEU A 292 -13.36 -8.97 5.19
CA LEU A 292 -12.67 -9.68 6.27
C LEU A 292 -13.62 -10.60 7.05
N SER A 293 -14.86 -10.17 7.27
CA SER A 293 -15.89 -11.02 7.88
C SER A 293 -16.20 -12.24 7.02
N GLU A 294 -16.38 -12.07 5.70
CA GLU A 294 -16.58 -13.18 4.74
C GLU A 294 -15.40 -14.16 4.71
N LEU A 295 -14.18 -13.66 4.87
CA LEU A 295 -12.97 -14.48 4.98
C LEU A 295 -12.90 -15.26 6.31
N GLY A 296 -13.74 -14.92 7.29
CA GLY A 296 -13.90 -15.63 8.57
C GLY A 296 -13.39 -14.86 9.80
N ALA A 297 -13.12 -13.56 9.69
CA ALA A 297 -12.82 -12.74 10.86
C ALA A 297 -14.06 -12.56 11.75
N GLU A 298 -13.95 -12.85 13.04
CA GLU A 298 -15.00 -12.63 14.04
C GLU A 298 -14.89 -11.27 14.74
N ARG A 299 -13.72 -10.64 14.63
CA ARG A 299 -13.41 -9.31 15.18
C ARG A 299 -12.40 -8.64 14.27
N ILE A 300 -12.46 -7.32 14.16
CA ILE A 300 -11.58 -6.53 13.30
C ILE A 300 -10.95 -5.40 14.11
N ILE A 301 -9.63 -5.29 14.05
CA ILE A 301 -8.90 -4.09 14.45
C ILE A 301 -8.74 -3.23 13.19
N LEU A 302 -9.38 -2.07 13.19
CA LEU A 302 -9.33 -1.12 12.08
C LEU A 302 -7.89 -0.64 11.83
N SER A 303 -7.62 -0.25 10.59
CA SER A 303 -6.34 0.35 10.21
C SER A 303 -6.02 1.56 11.10
N THR A 304 -4.74 1.74 11.43
CA THR A 304 -4.26 2.90 12.21
C THR A 304 -4.39 4.22 11.47
N GLU A 305 -4.79 4.17 10.20
CA GLU A 305 -5.01 5.32 9.32
C GLU A 305 -6.46 5.83 9.35
N VAL A 306 -7.40 5.07 9.92
CA VAL A 306 -8.82 5.43 10.05
C VAL A 306 -8.98 6.48 11.16
N THR A 307 -9.70 7.56 10.88
CA THR A 307 -10.06 8.54 11.92
C THR A 307 -11.15 8.00 12.85
N LEU A 308 -11.26 8.50 14.07
CA LEU A 308 -12.35 8.11 14.99
C LEU A 308 -13.74 8.46 14.44
N LYS A 309 -13.83 9.53 13.63
CA LYS A 309 -15.06 9.91 12.93
C LYS A 309 -15.45 8.86 11.88
N GLU A 310 -14.49 8.42 11.06
CA GLU A 310 -14.71 7.34 10.09
C GLU A 310 -15.00 6.01 10.78
N ALA A 311 -14.25 5.68 11.83
CA ALA A 311 -14.50 4.49 12.64
C ALA A 311 -15.93 4.47 13.19
N ALA A 312 -16.47 5.60 13.66
CA ALA A 312 -17.86 5.69 14.13
C ALA A 312 -18.88 5.45 13.00
N ALA A 313 -18.62 5.99 11.80
CA ALA A 313 -19.50 5.87 10.64
C ALA A 313 -19.39 4.52 9.90
N LEU A 314 -18.28 3.79 10.09
CA LEU A 314 -18.01 2.52 9.42
C LEU A 314 -18.98 1.44 9.88
N ASN A 315 -19.65 0.78 8.95
CA ASN A 315 -20.51 -0.37 9.23
C ASN A 315 -19.69 -1.66 9.14
N SER A 316 -19.72 -2.47 10.19
CA SER A 316 -18.95 -3.71 10.25
C SER A 316 -19.87 -4.89 10.58
N PRO A 317 -19.83 -5.99 9.82
CA PRO A 317 -20.56 -7.21 10.14
C PRO A 317 -20.00 -7.97 11.35
N VAL A 318 -18.99 -7.45 12.03
CA VAL A 318 -18.40 -8.00 13.26
C VAL A 318 -17.91 -6.88 14.16
N GLN A 319 -17.57 -7.20 15.42
CA GLN A 319 -17.07 -6.20 16.35
C GLN A 319 -15.80 -5.53 15.80
N LYS A 320 -15.75 -4.20 15.88
CA LYS A 320 -14.63 -3.37 15.40
C LYS A 320 -13.92 -2.70 16.57
N GLY A 321 -12.60 -2.66 16.51
CA GLY A 321 -11.76 -2.02 17.50
C GLY A 321 -10.61 -1.25 16.87
N ILE A 322 -9.83 -0.58 17.72
CA ILE A 322 -8.61 0.13 17.31
C ILE A 322 -7.48 -0.14 18.30
N VAL A 323 -6.24 0.11 17.88
CA VAL A 323 -5.10 0.20 18.80
C VAL A 323 -5.13 1.57 19.46
N ALA A 324 -5.63 1.62 20.69
CA ALA A 324 -5.81 2.86 21.43
C ALA A 324 -4.54 3.27 22.20
N TYR A 325 -3.71 2.30 22.60
CA TYR A 325 -2.43 2.53 23.26
C TYR A 325 -1.32 1.67 22.64
N GLY A 326 -0.10 2.20 22.66
CA GLY A 326 1.12 1.42 22.40
C GLY A 326 1.98 2.02 21.30
N LYS A 327 3.22 1.52 21.18
CA LYS A 327 4.16 1.90 20.13
C LYS A 327 3.90 1.04 18.89
N ILE A 328 3.28 1.61 17.87
CA ILE A 328 2.94 0.88 16.63
C ILE A 328 4.21 0.45 15.88
N PRO A 329 4.29 -0.80 15.38
CA PRO A 329 5.36 -1.23 14.47
C PRO A 329 5.33 -0.45 13.15
N LEU A 330 6.39 0.30 12.87
CA LEU A 330 6.55 1.13 11.67
C LEU A 330 7.16 0.37 10.49
N MET A 331 8.14 -0.49 10.76
CA MET A 331 8.88 -1.19 9.71
C MET A 331 9.32 -2.57 10.19
N LEU A 332 9.22 -3.56 9.30
CA LEU A 332 9.70 -4.91 9.51
C LEU A 332 11.02 -5.11 8.75
N PHE A 333 11.99 -5.77 9.40
CA PHE A 333 13.27 -6.14 8.80
C PHE A 333 13.54 -7.63 8.97
N LYS A 334 13.81 -8.30 7.85
CA LYS A 334 14.43 -9.64 7.86
C LYS A 334 15.90 -9.54 8.25
N ASN A 335 16.62 -8.59 7.66
CA ASN A 335 17.98 -8.26 8.07
C ASN A 335 17.96 -7.12 9.11
N CYS A 336 18.19 -7.45 10.38
CA CYS A 336 18.07 -6.49 11.47
C CYS A 336 19.17 -5.41 11.39
N PRO A 337 18.82 -4.10 11.36
CA PRO A 337 19.81 -3.03 11.26
C PRO A 337 20.80 -2.99 12.44
N GLN A 338 20.41 -3.51 13.61
CA GLN A 338 21.29 -3.59 14.78
C GLN A 338 22.44 -4.58 14.60
N LYS A 339 22.23 -5.65 13.82
CA LYS A 339 23.27 -6.65 13.55
C LYS A 339 24.48 -6.06 12.81
N ASN A 340 24.30 -4.91 12.14
CA ASN A 340 25.39 -4.20 11.48
C ASN A 340 26.34 -3.50 12.45
N ALA A 341 25.87 -3.19 13.66
CA ALA A 341 26.65 -2.45 14.66
C ALA A 341 27.10 -3.36 15.82
N VAL A 342 26.22 -4.25 16.28
CA VAL A 342 26.43 -5.05 17.49
C VAL A 342 25.95 -6.49 17.27
N LYS A 343 26.74 -7.47 17.73
CA LYS A 343 26.33 -8.89 17.72
C LYS A 343 25.08 -9.09 18.59
N CYS A 344 24.16 -9.96 18.17
CA CYS A 344 22.89 -10.20 18.90
C CYS A 344 23.08 -10.57 20.38
N ALA A 345 24.11 -11.37 20.70
CA ALA A 345 24.43 -11.76 22.08
C ALA A 345 24.73 -10.54 22.99
N LEU A 346 25.32 -9.49 22.43
CA LEU A 346 25.63 -8.25 23.15
C LEU A 346 24.44 -7.27 23.15
N CYS A 347 23.63 -7.27 22.09
CA CYS A 347 22.43 -6.43 22.00
C CYS A 347 21.38 -6.77 23.07
N LYS A 348 21.29 -8.03 23.49
CA LYS A 348 20.33 -8.52 24.51
C LYS A 348 18.88 -8.06 24.26
N LYS A 349 18.47 -8.00 22.98
CA LYS A 349 17.14 -7.57 22.52
C LYS A 349 16.76 -6.11 22.87
N ASN A 350 17.74 -5.25 23.13
CA ASN A 350 17.54 -3.82 23.44
C ASN A 350 17.95 -2.90 22.28
N GLY A 351 17.71 -3.34 21.05
CA GLY A 351 18.11 -2.61 19.85
C GLY A 351 17.39 -1.26 19.70
N LYS A 352 18.08 -0.25 19.16
CA LYS A 352 17.49 1.06 18.83
C LYS A 352 18.16 1.75 17.65
N ILE A 353 17.38 2.45 16.84
CA ILE A 353 17.87 3.25 15.72
C ILE A 353 17.54 4.71 16.00
N THR A 354 18.47 5.60 15.66
CA THR A 354 18.28 7.05 15.83
C THR A 354 18.20 7.70 14.46
N ASP A 355 17.22 8.57 14.27
CA ASP A 355 17.07 9.32 13.02
C ASP A 355 17.91 10.61 13.00
N ARG A 356 17.84 11.37 11.89
CA ARG A 356 18.54 12.67 11.73
C ARG A 356 18.07 13.78 12.67
N ARG A 357 16.93 13.58 13.36
CA ARG A 357 16.35 14.51 14.34
C ARG A 357 16.68 14.08 15.76
N ASN A 358 17.59 13.11 15.94
CA ASN A 358 17.93 12.50 17.23
C ASN A 358 16.74 11.80 17.92
N THR A 359 15.70 11.42 17.17
CA THR A 359 14.60 10.63 17.71
C THR A 359 15.00 9.16 17.74
N GLU A 360 14.87 8.52 18.90
CA GLU A 360 15.16 7.10 19.08
C GLU A 360 13.93 6.23 18.79
N PHE A 361 14.12 5.19 18.00
CA PHE A 361 13.11 4.19 17.66
C PHE A 361 13.59 2.82 18.13
N LYS A 362 12.77 2.14 18.93
CA LYS A 362 13.09 0.82 19.47
C LYS A 362 13.01 -0.24 18.38
N VAL A 363 13.94 -1.19 18.39
CA VAL A 363 13.92 -2.38 17.53
C VAL A 363 13.63 -3.61 18.38
N ARG A 364 12.46 -4.21 18.14
CA ARG A 364 12.03 -5.46 18.77
C ARG A 364 12.39 -6.65 17.87
N CYS A 365 12.69 -7.81 18.47
CA CYS A 365 12.87 -9.07 17.73
C CYS A 365 11.61 -9.93 17.84
N ARG A 366 11.10 -10.46 16.71
CA ARG A 366 9.94 -11.37 16.64
C ARG A 366 10.16 -12.45 15.59
N ALA A 367 9.94 -13.72 15.94
CA ALA A 367 9.95 -14.87 15.02
C ALA A 367 11.00 -14.86 13.89
N GLY A 368 12.27 -14.54 14.21
CA GLY A 368 13.36 -14.52 13.23
C GLY A 368 13.43 -13.26 12.34
N ALA A 369 12.62 -12.26 12.64
CA ALA A 369 12.66 -10.91 12.09
C ALA A 369 12.80 -9.85 13.21
N SER A 370 12.83 -8.59 12.82
CA SER A 370 12.83 -7.44 13.74
C SER A 370 11.90 -6.35 13.28
N GLU A 371 11.34 -5.59 14.22
CA GLU A 371 10.37 -4.53 13.96
C GLU A 371 10.88 -3.22 14.59
N MET A 372 10.90 -2.14 13.83
CA MET A 372 11.07 -0.79 14.36
C MET A 372 9.72 -0.29 14.88
N LEU A 373 9.66 0.04 16.17
CA LEU A 373 8.47 0.61 16.80
C LEU A 373 8.53 2.13 16.74
N ASN A 374 7.36 2.77 16.74
CA ASN A 374 7.28 4.22 16.88
C ASN A 374 7.96 4.68 18.17
N SER A 375 8.55 5.88 18.14
CA SER A 375 9.33 6.42 19.27
C SER A 375 8.45 6.69 20.50
N VAL A 376 7.21 7.13 20.29
CA VAL A 376 6.23 7.44 21.33
C VAL A 376 4.96 6.60 21.16
N PRO A 377 4.26 6.22 22.25
CA PRO A 377 3.04 5.46 22.16
C PRO A 377 1.86 6.30 21.65
N ILE A 378 0.89 5.63 21.05
CA ILE A 378 -0.45 6.20 20.93
C ILE A 378 -1.05 6.36 22.33
N TRP A 379 -1.72 7.48 22.56
CA TRP A 379 -2.51 7.70 23.77
C TRP A 379 -3.88 8.27 23.43
N LEU A 380 -4.95 7.58 23.87
CA LEU A 380 -6.35 8.00 23.72
C LEU A 380 -7.14 7.92 25.04
N ALA A 381 -6.50 7.67 26.18
CA ALA A 381 -7.22 7.50 27.45
C ALA A 381 -8.09 8.72 27.81
N ASP A 382 -7.55 9.94 27.66
CA ASP A 382 -8.22 11.23 27.87
C ASP A 382 -9.15 11.66 26.71
N ARG A 383 -9.51 10.71 25.83
CA ARG A 383 -10.46 10.86 24.71
C ARG A 383 -11.58 9.83 24.81
N ARG A 384 -12.02 9.59 26.03
CA ARG A 384 -12.97 8.53 26.39
C ARG A 384 -14.31 8.63 25.65
N THR A 385 -14.79 9.84 25.39
CA THR A 385 -16.00 10.09 24.59
C THR A 385 -15.84 9.59 23.15
N ASP A 386 -14.67 9.81 22.57
CA ASP A 386 -14.39 9.52 21.17
C ASP A 386 -14.15 8.02 20.97
N LEU A 387 -13.63 7.34 21.99
CA LEU A 387 -13.50 5.87 22.04
C LEU A 387 -14.83 5.12 22.03
N LYS A 388 -15.98 5.79 22.20
CA LYS A 388 -17.31 5.19 21.99
C LYS A 388 -17.58 4.84 20.51
N ALA A 389 -16.71 5.27 19.59
CA ALA A 389 -16.78 4.92 18.17
C ALA A 389 -16.54 3.43 17.86
N VAL A 390 -16.00 2.67 18.82
CA VAL A 390 -15.56 1.28 18.62
C VAL A 390 -16.06 0.36 19.74
N ASP A 391 -16.13 -0.94 19.46
CA ASP A 391 -16.59 -1.96 20.41
C ASP A 391 -15.51 -2.34 21.43
N PHE A 392 -14.24 -2.25 21.03
CA PHE A 392 -13.09 -2.59 21.86
C PHE A 392 -11.86 -1.74 21.54
N ALA A 393 -11.01 -1.55 22.55
CA ALA A 393 -9.76 -0.81 22.47
C ALA A 393 -8.61 -1.74 22.84
N VAL A 394 -7.62 -1.85 21.95
CA VAL A 394 -6.41 -2.64 22.16
C VAL A 394 -5.32 -1.77 22.79
N LEU A 395 -4.84 -2.19 23.96
CA LEU A 395 -3.67 -1.63 24.62
C LEU A 395 -2.48 -2.54 24.29
N TYR A 396 -1.65 -2.08 23.36
CA TYR A 396 -0.54 -2.85 22.80
C TYR A 396 0.76 -2.55 23.56
N PHE A 397 1.01 -3.30 24.63
CA PHE A 397 2.22 -3.15 25.44
C PHE A 397 3.40 -3.85 24.77
N THR A 398 4.56 -3.20 24.86
CA THR A 398 5.83 -3.66 24.31
C THR A 398 6.92 -3.71 25.37
N ASP A 399 7.14 -2.61 26.08
CA ASP A 399 8.29 -2.44 26.96
C ASP A 399 7.97 -1.79 28.30
N GLU A 400 6.69 -1.65 28.59
CA GLU A 400 6.14 -1.23 29.86
C GLU A 400 6.31 -2.34 30.91
N ASP A 401 6.68 -1.97 32.13
CA ASP A 401 6.67 -2.89 33.27
C ASP A 401 5.25 -3.09 33.84
N GLY A 402 5.09 -4.07 34.75
CA GLY A 402 3.79 -4.40 35.33
C GLY A 402 3.13 -3.24 36.11
N LYS A 403 3.91 -2.33 36.71
CA LYS A 403 3.37 -1.15 37.41
C LYS A 403 2.77 -0.18 36.39
N ASN A 404 3.54 0.14 35.35
CA ASN A 404 3.14 1.02 34.27
C ASN A 404 1.91 0.47 33.54
N ILE A 405 1.87 -0.83 33.25
CA ILE A 405 0.70 -1.48 32.61
C ILE A 405 -0.57 -1.26 33.43
N LYS A 406 -0.52 -1.48 34.76
CA LYS A 406 -1.68 -1.27 35.64
C LYS A 406 -2.12 0.19 35.67
N GLU A 407 -1.17 1.13 35.75
CA GLU A 407 -1.47 2.56 35.69
C GLU A 407 -2.13 2.97 34.37
N ILE A 408 -1.67 2.42 33.25
CA ILE A 408 -2.20 2.72 31.92
C ILE A 408 -3.60 2.13 31.76
N ILE A 409 -3.84 0.88 32.16
CA ILE A 409 -5.19 0.28 32.15
C ILE A 409 -6.16 1.15 32.98
N ASN A 410 -5.75 1.59 34.16
CA ASN A 410 -6.54 2.49 35.00
C ASN A 410 -6.78 3.86 34.36
N ALA A 411 -5.78 4.40 33.64
CA ALA A 411 -5.94 5.65 32.90
C ALA A 411 -7.03 5.53 31.84
N TYR A 412 -7.10 4.44 31.08
CA TYR A 412 -8.15 4.21 30.08
C TYR A 412 -9.55 4.08 30.69
N LYS A 413 -9.65 3.46 31.87
CA LYS A 413 -10.91 3.37 32.61
C LYS A 413 -11.40 4.73 33.11
N ASN A 414 -10.48 5.56 33.58
CA ASN A 414 -10.80 6.81 34.28
C ASN A 414 -10.76 8.06 33.38
N GLY A 415 -10.20 7.97 32.17
CA GLY A 415 -10.07 9.11 31.27
C GLY A 415 -8.85 9.99 31.55
N SER A 416 -7.77 9.42 32.09
CA SER A 416 -6.62 10.21 32.57
C SER A 416 -5.70 10.71 31.45
N SER A 417 -5.08 11.88 31.66
CA SER A 417 -4.08 12.46 30.76
C SER A 417 -2.77 11.65 30.73
N PRO A 418 -2.02 11.69 29.62
CA PRO A 418 -0.73 11.00 29.50
C PRO A 418 0.32 11.60 30.45
N LYS A 419 1.19 10.76 31.00
CA LYS A 419 2.34 11.16 31.84
C LYS A 419 3.67 11.25 31.06
N THR A 420 3.67 10.85 29.80
CA THR A 420 4.85 10.77 28.93
C THR A 420 4.56 11.44 27.59
N GLU A 421 5.60 11.65 26.78
CA GLU A 421 5.40 11.99 25.38
C GLU A 421 4.53 10.94 24.68
N TYR A 422 3.71 11.40 23.74
CA TYR A 422 2.69 10.58 23.09
C TYR A 422 2.35 11.13 21.71
N THR A 423 1.65 10.31 20.93
CA THR A 423 0.97 10.72 19.71
C THR A 423 -0.51 10.36 19.77
N ARG A 424 -1.34 11.05 18.98
CA ARG A 424 -2.74 10.64 18.74
C ARG A 424 -2.86 9.67 17.56
N GLY A 425 -1.74 9.22 17.00
CA GLY A 425 -1.73 8.51 15.73
C GLY A 425 -2.34 9.37 14.63
N LEU A 426 -3.03 8.73 13.69
CA LEU A 426 -3.76 9.39 12.61
C LEU A 426 -5.25 9.54 12.90
N TYR A 427 -5.71 9.14 14.09
CA TYR A 427 -7.11 9.06 14.49
C TYR A 427 -7.90 10.39 14.40
N TYR A 428 -7.23 11.53 14.27
CA TYR A 428 -7.87 12.85 14.09
C TYR A 428 -7.47 13.58 12.80
N ARG A 429 -6.44 13.09 12.10
CA ARG A 429 -5.87 13.76 10.92
C ARG A 429 -6.10 12.96 9.63
N GLY A 430 -6.28 11.65 9.71
CA GLY A 430 -6.36 10.77 8.55
C GLY A 430 -5.03 10.67 7.79
N THR A 431 -5.08 10.07 6.61
CA THR A 431 -3.96 9.97 5.65
C THR A 431 -4.12 10.82 4.40
N LEU A 432 -5.26 11.50 4.24
CA LEU A 432 -5.63 12.30 3.07
C LEU A 432 -5.68 13.80 3.37
#